data_AF-A0A4Z0JGJ4-F1
#
_entry.id   AF-A0A4Z0JGJ4-F1
#
_cell.length_a   1.000
_cell.length_b   1.000
_cell.length_c   1.000
_cell.angle_alpha   90.00
_cell.angle_beta   90.00
_cell.angle_gamma   90.00
#
_symmetry.space_group_name_H-M   'P 1'
#
loop_
_entity.id
_entity.type
_entity.pdbx_description
1 polymer ?
#
loop_
_entity_poly.entity_id
_entity_poly.type
_entity_poly.pdbx_seq_one_letter_code
_entity_poly.pdbx_strand_id
1 'polypeptide(L)'
;MAGTKKKKHSFPSAYTVIVIVLILVQALTFFIPSGKYSTLEYDSGADKFVITEASGKTKKESATQKTLDKYKIKIKVSKFKDGTIYRPAAIPNTYHQIKKPKRGVLGTINQFLTSQVQGIVDSVDIIVFVLILGGVIGIVNATGAMDSGMMRLSEKLKGKQKWLIVIVTSLIALGGTTFGLAEETIAFYPILIPIFLLAGYDTLTAVAAVYLGTAIGSMSSTINPFSTVIASNAAGINFTDGLPMRVLMWCAAVGISIIYTIHYAEKVRKDPSKSLVADQAQEDKDRFLGNMDLSTKSDFSMRQKLSLIVFAIGFVVMIYGVQQLGWYFTEIAVVFLAVTYILIFIAGLSESKFVDSFVNGARDLLGVALTVGLARSVGIVMEKSFVSDTIMNYFSDKISGMNSVLFICVLFFVYIVLGFFIQSSSGLAVLSMPIMAPLADVVGIDRALIINAYNWGQGLIGLIAPTGLILVSLSMVNVGFDKWIKFVTKLLVMIVVLILVFLSVGVLL
;
A
#
# COMPACT_ATOMS: atom_id res chain seq x y z
N MET A 1 30.23 -28.65 26.25
CA MET A 1 29.95 -28.96 24.83
C MET A 1 28.63 -28.31 24.45
N ALA A 2 28.69 -27.12 23.84
CA ALA A 2 27.51 -26.44 23.32
C ALA A 2 27.07 -27.18 22.04
N GLY A 3 25.94 -27.88 22.13
CA GLY A 3 25.35 -28.53 20.97
C GLY A 3 25.09 -27.51 19.87
N THR A 4 25.71 -27.71 18.73
CA THR A 4 25.44 -26.99 17.49
C THR A 4 23.97 -27.21 17.12
N LYS A 5 23.10 -26.26 17.52
CA LYS A 5 21.74 -26.15 16.97
C LYS A 5 21.90 -26.10 15.45
N LYS A 6 21.55 -27.20 14.76
CA LYS A 6 21.39 -27.22 13.30
C LYS A 6 20.61 -25.97 12.93
N LYS A 7 21.20 -25.08 12.12
CA LYS A 7 20.50 -23.92 11.55
C LYS A 7 19.29 -24.47 10.81
N LYS A 8 18.11 -24.42 11.45
CA LYS A 8 16.83 -24.64 10.80
C LYS A 8 16.81 -23.67 9.62
N HIS A 9 16.50 -24.14 8.42
CA HIS A 9 16.31 -23.27 7.26
C HIS A 9 15.32 -22.17 7.65
N SER A 10 15.83 -20.97 7.94
CA SER A 10 15.03 -19.79 8.23
C SER A 10 14.67 -19.15 6.89
N PHE A 11 13.41 -18.78 6.71
CA PHE A 11 13.00 -18.05 5.53
C PHE A 11 13.80 -16.74 5.40
N PRO A 12 14.16 -16.28 4.17
CA PRO A 12 14.92 -15.04 3.99
C PRO A 12 14.23 -13.82 4.60
N SER A 13 15.01 -12.83 5.03
CA SER A 13 14.47 -11.57 5.55
C SER A 13 13.72 -10.80 4.45
N ALA A 14 12.84 -9.86 4.84
CA ALA A 14 12.16 -8.97 3.91
C ALA A 14 13.12 -8.30 2.91
N TYR A 15 14.25 -7.80 3.42
CA TYR A 15 15.32 -7.24 2.60
C TYR A 15 15.83 -8.24 1.54
N THR A 16 16.15 -9.46 1.95
CA THR A 16 16.63 -10.51 1.04
C THR A 16 15.57 -10.89 0.00
N VAL A 17 14.29 -10.96 0.40
CA VAL A 17 13.19 -11.25 -0.53
C VAL A 17 13.09 -10.16 -1.60
N ILE A 18 13.17 -8.88 -1.23
CA ILE A 18 13.13 -7.76 -2.19
C ILE A 18 14.31 -7.86 -3.18
N VAL A 19 15.51 -8.15 -2.68
CA VAL A 19 16.70 -8.32 -3.53
C VAL A 19 16.53 -9.49 -4.51
N ILE A 20 15.98 -10.62 -4.06
CA ILE A 20 15.68 -11.77 -4.94
C ILE A 20 14.68 -11.35 -6.02
N VAL A 21 13.62 -10.63 -5.66
CA VAL A 21 12.64 -10.13 -6.64
C VAL A 21 13.29 -9.15 -7.62
N LEU A 22 14.15 -8.25 -7.15
CA LEU A 22 14.88 -7.32 -8.01
C LEU A 22 15.76 -8.07 -9.04
N ILE A 23 16.45 -9.14 -8.61
CA ILE A 23 17.24 -10.00 -9.53
C ILE A 23 16.33 -10.67 -10.56
N LEU A 24 15.19 -11.22 -10.13
CA LEU A 24 14.23 -11.87 -11.03
C LEU A 24 13.64 -10.87 -12.04
N VAL A 25 13.25 -9.69 -11.59
CA VAL A 25 12.76 -8.61 -12.47
C VAL A 25 13.84 -8.19 -13.45
N GLN A 26 15.08 -8.00 -13.00
CA GLN A 26 16.20 -7.70 -13.89
C GLN A 26 16.40 -8.82 -14.92
N ALA A 27 16.31 -10.08 -14.53
CA ALA A 27 16.40 -11.22 -15.45
C ALA A 27 15.26 -11.18 -16.51
N LEU A 28 14.03 -10.86 -16.10
CA LEU A 28 12.88 -10.74 -17.01
C LEU A 28 13.08 -9.66 -18.08
N THR A 29 13.84 -8.59 -17.80
CA THR A 29 14.14 -7.54 -18.80
C THR A 29 14.95 -8.06 -20.01
N PHE A 30 15.67 -9.18 -19.86
CA PHE A 30 16.38 -9.81 -20.97
C PHE A 30 15.44 -10.54 -21.93
N PHE A 31 14.34 -11.10 -21.41
CA PHE A 31 13.38 -11.88 -22.20
C PHE A 31 12.28 -11.01 -22.80
N ILE A 32 11.81 -10.00 -22.08
CA ILE A 32 10.71 -9.15 -22.55
C ILE A 32 11.27 -8.01 -23.42
N PRO A 33 10.72 -7.77 -24.63
CA PRO A 33 11.11 -6.61 -25.45
C PRO A 33 10.84 -5.28 -24.75
N SER A 34 11.73 -4.32 -24.96
CA SER A 34 11.48 -2.92 -24.56
C SER A 34 10.50 -2.30 -25.56
N GLY A 35 9.45 -1.67 -25.04
CA GLY A 35 8.47 -0.98 -25.85
C GLY A 35 7.90 0.21 -25.10
N LYS A 36 7.39 1.19 -25.82
CA LYS A 36 6.92 2.44 -25.24
C LYS A 36 5.68 2.93 -25.96
N TYR A 37 4.67 3.35 -25.20
CA TYR A 37 3.59 4.17 -25.72
C TYR A 37 4.04 5.63 -25.80
N SER A 38 3.52 6.37 -26.76
CA SER A 38 3.62 7.83 -26.69
C SER A 38 2.81 8.31 -25.50
N THR A 39 3.30 9.31 -24.77
CA THR A 39 2.63 9.84 -23.58
C THR A 39 2.24 11.30 -23.77
N LEU A 40 1.21 11.71 -23.05
CA LEU A 40 0.74 13.08 -22.98
C LEU A 40 0.76 13.54 -21.52
N GLU A 41 1.43 14.66 -21.27
CA GLU A 41 1.57 15.27 -19.94
C GLU A 41 1.19 16.75 -20.02
N TYR A 42 0.60 17.28 -18.95
CA TYR A 42 0.22 18.70 -18.88
C TYR A 42 1.33 19.52 -18.22
N ASP A 43 1.87 20.48 -18.98
CA ASP A 43 2.83 21.46 -18.50
C ASP A 43 2.05 22.69 -18.00
N SER A 44 1.86 22.77 -16.68
CA SER A 44 1.12 23.84 -16.02
C SER A 44 1.79 25.21 -16.18
N GLY A 45 3.12 25.26 -16.34
CA GLY A 45 3.85 26.51 -16.56
C GLY A 45 3.64 27.09 -17.95
N ALA A 46 3.39 26.24 -18.95
CA ALA A 46 3.19 26.65 -20.35
C ALA A 46 1.73 26.60 -20.85
N ASP A 47 0.79 26.10 -20.03
CA ASP A 47 -0.59 25.74 -20.41
C ASP A 47 -0.65 24.93 -21.73
N LYS A 48 0.23 23.93 -21.84
CA LYS A 48 0.37 23.08 -23.03
C LYS A 48 0.45 21.61 -22.65
N PHE A 49 -0.01 20.77 -23.57
CA PHE A 49 0.29 19.34 -23.51
C PHE A 49 1.65 19.07 -24.13
N VAL A 50 2.51 18.37 -23.40
CA VAL A 50 3.78 17.83 -23.88
C VAL A 50 3.52 16.39 -24.30
N ILE A 51 3.56 16.16 -25.60
CA ILE A 51 3.50 14.83 -26.20
C ILE A 51 4.92 14.31 -26.31
N THR A 52 5.21 13.19 -25.66
CA THR A 52 6.48 12.48 -25.78
C THR A 52 6.26 11.23 -26.62
N GLU A 53 6.80 11.21 -27.83
CA GLU A 53 6.72 10.04 -28.70
C GLU A 53 7.54 8.87 -28.14
N ALA A 54 7.23 7.65 -28.59
CA ALA A 54 8.03 6.46 -28.29
C ALA A 54 9.51 6.61 -28.71
N SER A 55 9.79 7.45 -29.73
CA SER A 55 11.14 7.80 -30.20
C SER A 55 11.93 8.70 -29.23
N GLY A 56 11.26 9.29 -28.23
CA GLY A 56 11.82 10.29 -27.32
C GLY A 56 11.69 11.74 -27.80
N LYS A 57 11.19 11.98 -29.02
CA LYS A 57 10.88 13.33 -29.49
C LYS A 57 9.70 13.91 -28.72
N THR A 58 9.82 15.18 -28.33
CA THR A 58 8.75 15.90 -27.65
C THR A 58 8.13 16.95 -28.56
N LYS A 59 6.82 17.12 -28.45
CA LYS A 59 6.06 18.16 -29.14
C LYS A 59 5.09 18.81 -28.16
N LYS A 60 5.01 20.15 -28.18
CA LYS A 60 4.01 20.88 -27.41
C LYS A 60 2.78 21.17 -28.27
N GLU A 61 1.60 20.84 -27.78
CA GLU A 61 0.31 21.22 -28.37
C GLU A 61 -0.55 21.95 -27.34
N SER A 62 -1.55 22.72 -27.80
CA SER A 62 -2.41 23.50 -26.90
C SER A 62 -3.16 22.59 -25.92
N ALA A 63 -3.28 23.01 -24.65
CA ALA A 63 -4.00 22.28 -23.63
C ALA A 63 -5.53 22.42 -23.78
N THR A 64 -6.09 21.78 -24.82
CA THR A 64 -7.52 21.85 -25.16
C THR A 64 -8.13 20.46 -25.30
N GLN A 65 -9.45 20.35 -25.12
CA GLN A 65 -10.17 19.09 -25.32
C GLN A 65 -9.99 18.56 -26.74
N LYS A 66 -9.95 19.45 -27.74
CA LYS A 66 -9.70 19.09 -29.15
C LYS A 66 -8.36 18.36 -29.35
N THR A 67 -7.33 18.73 -28.59
CA THR A 67 -6.04 18.03 -28.60
C THR A 67 -6.18 16.62 -28.02
N LEU A 68 -6.90 16.47 -26.91
CA LEU A 68 -7.12 15.15 -26.29
C LEU A 68 -7.94 14.23 -27.21
N ASP A 69 -9.00 14.77 -27.83
CA ASP A 69 -9.86 14.02 -28.75
C ASP A 69 -9.08 13.56 -29.99
N LYS A 70 -8.17 14.39 -30.51
CA LYS A 70 -7.23 14.02 -31.60
C LYS A 70 -6.40 12.79 -31.26
N TYR A 71 -5.98 12.66 -30.01
CA TYR A 71 -5.20 11.51 -29.52
C TYR A 71 -6.08 10.38 -28.95
N LYS A 72 -7.40 10.44 -29.13
CA LYS A 72 -8.38 9.49 -28.59
C LYS A 72 -8.31 9.33 -27.07
N ILE A 73 -7.83 10.35 -26.36
CA ILE A 73 -7.80 10.40 -24.90
C ILE A 73 -9.15 10.94 -24.44
N LYS A 74 -10.01 10.05 -23.92
CA LYS A 74 -11.34 10.40 -23.39
C LYS A 74 -11.29 11.01 -21.98
N ILE A 75 -10.26 11.79 -21.67
CA ILE A 75 -10.11 12.48 -20.37
C ILE A 75 -10.55 13.93 -20.56
N LYS A 76 -11.24 14.52 -19.58
CA LYS A 76 -11.61 15.93 -19.62
C LYS A 76 -10.37 16.81 -19.39
N VAL A 77 -10.15 17.82 -20.23
CA VAL A 77 -9.02 18.77 -20.10
C VAL A 77 -8.94 19.42 -18.72
N SER A 78 -10.08 19.70 -18.08
CA SER A 78 -10.14 20.26 -16.73
C SER A 78 -9.42 19.39 -15.70
N LYS A 79 -9.40 18.06 -15.88
CA LYS A 79 -8.75 17.10 -14.98
C LYS A 79 -7.24 17.13 -15.02
N PHE A 80 -6.66 17.65 -16.10
CA PHE A 80 -5.24 17.96 -16.15
C PHE A 80 -4.96 19.31 -15.49
N LYS A 81 -5.83 20.30 -15.76
CA LYS A 81 -5.67 21.67 -15.24
C LYS A 81 -5.87 21.78 -13.72
N ASP A 82 -6.76 20.97 -13.14
CA ASP A 82 -7.02 20.92 -11.69
C ASP A 82 -6.01 20.03 -10.92
N GLY A 83 -5.03 19.43 -11.60
CA GLY A 83 -4.01 18.58 -10.99
C GLY A 83 -4.45 17.15 -10.67
N THR A 84 -5.70 16.76 -10.98
CA THR A 84 -6.16 15.38 -10.76
C THR A 84 -5.35 14.36 -11.55
N ILE A 85 -5.04 14.68 -12.81
CA ILE A 85 -4.14 13.91 -13.68
C ILE A 85 -2.81 14.65 -13.78
N TYR A 86 -1.88 14.28 -12.91
CA TYR A 86 -0.54 14.86 -12.84
C TYR A 86 0.55 13.95 -13.45
N ARG A 87 0.23 12.68 -13.76
CA ARG A 87 1.17 11.73 -14.37
C ARG A 87 1.01 11.70 -15.90
N PRO A 88 2.07 11.36 -16.65
CA PRO A 88 1.98 11.15 -18.08
C PRO A 88 0.95 10.06 -18.43
N ALA A 89 -0.05 10.40 -19.23
CA ALA A 89 -1.07 9.48 -19.71
C ALA A 89 -0.64 8.81 -21.02
N ALA A 90 -0.85 7.50 -21.14
CA ALA A 90 -0.54 6.78 -22.38
C ALA A 90 -1.50 7.17 -23.51
N ILE A 91 -0.97 7.35 -24.73
CA ILE A 91 -1.75 7.60 -25.94
C ILE A 91 -2.11 6.25 -26.58
N PRO A 92 -3.40 5.90 -26.72
CA PRO A 92 -3.82 4.62 -27.27
C PRO A 92 -3.31 4.37 -28.70
N ASN A 93 -3.01 3.11 -29.03
CA ASN A 93 -2.54 2.68 -30.36
C ASN A 93 -1.22 3.32 -30.85
N THR A 94 -0.36 3.78 -29.94
CA THR A 94 0.96 4.37 -30.28
C THR A 94 2.14 3.53 -29.77
N TYR A 95 1.89 2.26 -29.44
CA TYR A 95 2.93 1.36 -28.97
C TYR A 95 3.95 1.11 -30.08
N HIS A 96 5.23 1.32 -29.74
CA HIS A 96 6.33 0.89 -30.57
C HIS A 96 7.36 0.14 -29.74
N GLN A 97 7.87 -0.97 -30.28
CA GLN A 97 9.07 -1.58 -29.75
C GLN A 97 10.25 -0.62 -29.97
N ILE A 98 11.02 -0.40 -28.92
CA ILE A 98 12.21 0.45 -28.96
C ILE A 98 13.45 -0.44 -28.88
N LYS A 99 14.56 0.05 -29.42
CA LYS A 99 15.84 -0.67 -29.27
C LYS A 99 16.13 -0.82 -27.78
N LYS A 100 16.28 -2.07 -27.32
CA LYS A 100 16.68 -2.37 -25.93
C LYS A 100 17.88 -1.50 -25.58
N PRO A 101 17.89 -0.84 -24.41
CA PRO A 101 19.10 -0.18 -23.93
C PRO A 101 20.22 -1.23 -23.95
N LYS A 102 21.32 -0.98 -24.68
CA LYS A 102 22.47 -1.89 -24.72
C LYS A 102 23.16 -1.89 -23.35
N ARG A 103 22.58 -2.60 -22.40
CA ARG A 103 23.16 -2.86 -21.08
C ARG A 103 23.93 -4.17 -21.24
N GLY A 104 25.23 -4.08 -21.53
CA GLY A 104 26.10 -5.23 -21.32
C GLY A 104 26.03 -5.72 -19.87
N VAL A 105 26.80 -6.75 -19.51
CA VAL A 105 26.84 -7.27 -18.14
C VAL A 105 27.13 -6.14 -17.12
N LEU A 106 28.12 -5.29 -17.41
CA LEU A 106 28.47 -4.14 -16.57
C LEU A 106 27.33 -3.11 -16.44
N GLY A 107 26.62 -2.82 -17.53
CA GLY A 107 25.48 -1.90 -17.51
C GLY A 107 24.30 -2.43 -16.70
N THR A 108 24.11 -3.75 -16.72
CA THR A 108 23.07 -4.44 -15.93
C THR A 108 23.42 -4.41 -14.44
N ILE A 109 24.66 -4.71 -14.07
CA ILE A 109 25.13 -4.62 -12.68
C ILE A 109 25.02 -3.17 -12.18
N ASN A 110 25.43 -2.20 -13.00
CA ASN A 110 25.29 -0.78 -12.65
C ASN A 110 23.82 -0.39 -12.43
N GLN A 111 22.91 -0.82 -13.30
CA GLN A 111 21.47 -0.59 -13.12
C GLN A 111 20.96 -1.22 -11.81
N PHE A 112 21.34 -2.46 -11.53
CA PHE A 112 20.93 -3.18 -10.32
C PHE A 112 21.38 -2.43 -9.05
N LEU A 113 22.63 -1.99 -8.98
CA LEU A 113 23.16 -1.27 -7.81
C LEU A 113 22.58 0.15 -7.71
N THR A 114 22.56 0.91 -8.81
CA THR A 114 22.05 2.30 -8.82
C THR A 114 20.56 2.37 -8.55
N SER A 115 19.77 1.40 -9.00
CA SER A 115 18.32 1.38 -8.74
C SER A 115 17.97 1.30 -7.27
N GLN A 116 18.81 0.66 -6.45
CA GLN A 116 18.61 0.54 -5.00
C GLN A 116 18.84 1.88 -4.30
N VAL A 117 19.94 2.57 -4.64
CA VAL A 117 20.23 3.91 -4.10
C VAL A 117 19.17 4.90 -4.58
N GLN A 118 18.83 4.87 -5.87
CA GLN A 118 17.78 5.73 -6.41
C GLN A 118 16.42 5.45 -5.77
N GLY A 119 16.11 4.19 -5.44
CA GLY A 119 14.88 3.84 -4.75
C GLY A 119 14.75 4.50 -3.38
N ILE A 120 15.86 4.61 -2.64
CA ILE A 120 15.92 5.35 -1.36
C ILE A 120 15.71 6.84 -1.61
N VAL A 121 16.39 7.42 -2.59
CA VAL A 121 16.26 8.85 -2.95
C VAL A 121 14.82 9.18 -3.36
N ASP A 122 14.21 8.36 -4.22
CA ASP A 122 12.84 8.51 -4.72
C ASP A 122 11.79 8.29 -3.62
N SER A 123 12.17 7.72 -2.48
CA SER A 123 11.28 7.44 -1.34
C SER A 123 11.60 8.29 -0.12
N VAL A 124 12.41 9.35 -0.26
CA VAL A 124 12.89 10.15 0.86
C VAL A 124 11.75 10.76 1.67
N ASP A 125 10.69 11.23 1.01
CA ASP A 125 9.53 11.85 1.68
C ASP A 125 8.82 10.84 2.60
N ILE A 126 8.66 9.59 2.13
CA ILE A 126 8.06 8.50 2.91
C ILE A 126 8.98 8.13 4.08
N ILE A 127 10.28 8.02 3.82
CA ILE A 127 11.29 7.68 4.84
C ILE A 127 11.31 8.74 5.95
N VAL A 128 11.33 10.02 5.58
CA VAL A 128 11.32 11.14 6.54
C VAL A 128 10.03 11.14 7.36
N PHE A 129 8.88 10.96 6.72
CA PHE A 129 7.60 10.81 7.41
C PHE A 129 7.62 9.67 8.44
N VAL A 130 8.03 8.46 8.03
CA VAL A 130 8.11 7.28 8.89
C VAL A 130 9.03 7.54 10.07
N LEU A 131 10.22 8.11 9.86
CA LEU A 131 11.18 8.39 10.93
C LEU A 131 10.67 9.43 11.93
N ILE A 132 10.06 10.53 11.46
CA ILE A 132 9.46 11.56 12.33
C ILE A 132 8.33 10.95 13.15
N LEU A 133 7.45 10.17 12.52
CA LEU A 133 6.35 9.51 13.20
C LEU A 133 6.83 8.51 14.25
N GLY A 134 7.88 7.73 13.95
CA GLY A 134 8.55 6.87 14.92
C GLY A 134 9.10 7.64 16.11
N GLY A 135 9.71 8.80 15.86
CA GLY A 135 10.18 9.66 16.93
C GLY A 135 9.07 10.21 17.82
N VAL A 136 7.95 10.65 17.22
CA VAL A 136 6.75 11.07 17.98
C VAL A 136 6.22 9.92 18.84
N ILE A 137 6.12 8.71 18.27
CA ILE A 137 5.68 7.52 19.01
C ILE A 137 6.64 7.24 20.18
N GLY A 138 7.95 7.36 19.97
CA GLY A 138 8.97 7.22 21.01
C GLY A 138 8.75 8.18 22.17
N ILE A 139 8.46 9.46 21.89
CA ILE A 139 8.13 10.47 22.92
C ILE A 139 6.86 10.08 23.66
N VAL A 140 5.77 9.78 22.94
CA VAL A 140 4.47 9.46 23.57
C VAL A 140 4.60 8.20 24.43
N ASN A 141 5.38 7.21 23.99
CA ASN A 141 5.69 6.02 24.78
C ASN A 141 6.47 6.36 26.06
N ALA A 142 7.48 7.23 25.96
CA ALA A 142 8.29 7.66 27.10
C ALA A 142 7.50 8.44 28.18
N THR A 143 6.31 8.96 27.86
CA THR A 143 5.39 9.55 28.85
C THR A 143 4.64 8.50 29.70
N GLY A 144 4.70 7.22 29.33
CA GLY A 144 3.90 6.14 29.91
C GLY A 144 2.41 6.21 29.55
N ALA A 145 1.99 7.15 28.68
CA ALA A 145 0.60 7.29 28.29
C ALA A 145 0.07 6.07 27.51
N MET A 146 0.94 5.43 26.72
CA MET A 146 0.60 4.20 26.01
C MET A 146 0.34 3.07 27.00
N ASP A 147 1.22 2.84 27.97
CA ASP A 147 1.09 1.78 28.98
C ASP A 147 -0.22 1.88 29.78
N SER A 148 -0.52 3.08 30.32
CA SER A 148 -1.78 3.35 31.04
C SER A 148 -3.01 3.13 30.14
N GLY A 149 -2.91 3.48 28.85
CA GLY A 149 -3.98 3.27 27.87
C GLY A 149 -4.24 1.81 27.57
N MET A 150 -3.17 1.05 27.35
CA MET A 150 -3.22 -0.36 27.01
C MET A 150 -3.77 -1.20 28.17
N MET A 151 -3.41 -0.91 29.41
CA MET A 151 -3.97 -1.61 30.58
C MET A 151 -5.47 -1.39 30.74
N ARG A 152 -5.94 -0.14 30.64
CA ARG A 152 -7.36 0.19 30.74
C ARG A 152 -8.17 -0.40 29.59
N LEU A 153 -7.59 -0.44 28.39
CA LEU A 153 -8.20 -1.08 27.23
C LEU A 153 -8.25 -2.60 27.41
N SER A 154 -7.18 -3.23 27.88
CA SER A 154 -7.12 -4.68 28.16
C SER A 154 -8.19 -5.11 29.16
N GLU A 155 -8.40 -4.35 30.24
CA GLU A 155 -9.49 -4.62 31.19
C GLU A 155 -10.88 -4.54 30.54
N LYS A 156 -11.13 -3.50 29.72
CA LYS A 156 -12.41 -3.34 29.00
C LYS A 156 -12.64 -4.40 27.91
N LEU A 157 -11.56 -4.97 27.36
CA LEU A 157 -11.61 -5.98 26.32
C LEU A 157 -11.80 -7.41 26.86
N LYS A 158 -11.75 -7.63 28.17
CA LYS A 158 -12.03 -8.95 28.77
C LYS A 158 -13.42 -9.44 28.36
N GLY A 159 -13.45 -10.59 27.65
CA GLY A 159 -14.68 -11.19 27.11
C GLY A 159 -15.18 -10.56 25.80
N LYS A 160 -14.54 -9.49 25.32
CA LYS A 160 -14.87 -8.77 24.07
C LYS A 160 -13.70 -8.72 23.09
N GLN A 161 -12.74 -9.64 23.20
CA GLN A 161 -11.51 -9.63 22.41
C GLN A 161 -11.75 -9.65 20.90
N LYS A 162 -12.83 -10.27 20.43
CA LYS A 162 -13.19 -10.28 18.99
C LYS A 162 -13.50 -8.88 18.46
N TRP A 163 -14.08 -8.01 19.29
CA TRP A 163 -14.40 -6.64 18.91
C TRP A 163 -13.16 -5.81 18.62
N LEU A 164 -12.01 -6.12 19.23
CA LEU A 164 -10.75 -5.49 18.88
C LEU A 164 -10.43 -5.68 17.38
N ILE A 165 -10.53 -6.91 16.88
CA ILE A 165 -10.30 -7.23 15.46
C ILE A 165 -11.33 -6.50 14.59
N VAL A 166 -12.61 -6.58 14.95
CA VAL A 166 -13.71 -5.95 14.18
C VAL A 166 -13.49 -4.45 14.05
N ILE A 167 -13.25 -3.75 15.16
CA ILE A 167 -13.12 -2.29 15.19
C ILE A 167 -11.87 -1.85 14.44
N VAL A 168 -10.71 -2.45 14.76
CA VAL A 168 -9.44 -2.09 14.12
C VAL A 168 -9.50 -2.31 12.61
N THR A 169 -9.92 -3.49 12.18
CA THR A 169 -9.97 -3.84 10.75
C THR A 169 -10.97 -2.96 10.01
N SER A 170 -12.14 -2.69 10.59
CA SER A 170 -13.18 -1.88 9.93
C SER A 170 -12.78 -0.41 9.81
N LEU A 171 -12.19 0.18 10.86
CA LEU A 171 -11.73 1.58 10.82
C LEU A 171 -10.59 1.77 9.81
N ILE A 172 -9.63 0.84 9.78
CA ILE A 172 -8.52 0.90 8.82
C ILE A 172 -9.04 0.65 7.40
N ALA A 173 -9.96 -0.30 7.20
CA ALA A 173 -10.58 -0.53 5.90
C ALA A 173 -11.40 0.67 5.40
N LEU A 174 -12.03 1.41 6.32
CA LEU A 174 -12.71 2.66 6.00
C LEU A 174 -11.70 3.71 5.52
N GLY A 175 -10.55 3.84 6.20
CA GLY A 175 -9.47 4.73 5.74
C GLY A 175 -8.93 4.32 4.37
N GLY A 176 -8.72 3.02 4.13
CA GLY A 176 -8.21 2.50 2.85
C GLY A 176 -9.16 2.82 1.68
N THR A 177 -10.46 2.62 1.87
CA THR A 177 -11.45 2.86 0.80
C THR A 177 -11.73 4.33 0.52
N THR A 178 -11.52 5.21 1.52
CA THR A 178 -11.88 6.63 1.42
C THR A 178 -10.72 7.54 1.01
N PHE A 179 -9.55 7.39 1.62
CA PHE A 179 -8.38 8.23 1.33
C PHE A 179 -7.10 7.45 1.07
N GLY A 180 -7.19 6.11 0.99
CA GLY A 180 -6.03 5.28 0.68
C GLY A 180 -5.08 5.10 1.85
N LEU A 181 -5.59 5.05 3.09
CA LEU A 181 -4.81 4.77 4.30
C LEU A 181 -3.98 3.49 4.12
N ALA A 182 -2.68 3.62 3.87
CA ALA A 182 -1.80 2.50 3.55
C ALA A 182 -0.46 2.64 4.27
N GLU A 183 0.40 3.55 3.84
CA GLU A 183 1.70 3.81 4.46
C GLU A 183 1.58 4.26 5.93
N GLU A 184 0.55 5.02 6.26
CA GLU A 184 0.31 5.53 7.60
C GLU A 184 -0.05 4.42 8.59
N THR A 185 -0.50 3.26 8.09
CA THR A 185 -0.88 2.11 8.94
C THR A 185 0.31 1.55 9.72
N ILE A 186 1.53 1.78 9.21
CA ILE A 186 2.79 1.35 9.84
C ILE A 186 2.89 1.92 11.26
N ALA A 187 2.40 3.14 11.46
CA ALA A 187 2.39 3.84 12.75
C ALA A 187 1.56 3.15 13.82
N PHE A 188 0.56 2.37 13.42
CA PHE A 188 -0.35 1.72 14.36
C PHE A 188 0.23 0.42 14.90
N TYR A 189 1.26 -0.16 14.29
CA TYR A 189 1.86 -1.42 14.76
C TYR A 189 2.42 -1.33 16.17
N PRO A 190 3.30 -0.37 16.52
CA PRO A 190 3.83 -0.26 17.88
C PRO A 190 2.75 -0.06 18.94
N ILE A 191 1.62 0.54 18.56
CA ILE A 191 0.50 0.85 19.46
C ILE A 191 -0.43 -0.36 19.62
N LEU A 192 -0.77 -1.03 18.52
CA LEU A 192 -1.79 -2.09 18.51
C LEU A 192 -1.23 -3.44 18.96
N ILE A 193 0.01 -3.78 18.60
CA ILE A 193 0.57 -5.10 18.93
C ILE A 193 0.49 -5.43 20.42
N PRO A 194 0.92 -4.57 21.35
CA PRO A 194 0.83 -4.91 22.76
C PRO A 194 -0.62 -5.12 23.21
N ILE A 195 -1.58 -4.37 22.65
CA ILE A 195 -3.02 -4.55 22.93
C ILE A 195 -3.50 -5.93 22.46
N PHE A 196 -3.09 -6.37 21.27
CA PHE A 196 -3.42 -7.71 20.76
C PHE A 196 -2.80 -8.82 21.61
N LEU A 197 -1.53 -8.67 22.02
CA LEU A 197 -0.85 -9.63 22.89
C LEU A 197 -1.52 -9.71 24.28
N LEU A 198 -1.88 -8.57 24.87
CA LEU A 198 -2.61 -8.53 26.14
C LEU A 198 -4.03 -9.13 26.04
N ALA A 199 -4.66 -9.04 24.87
CA ALA A 199 -5.93 -9.71 24.59
C ALA A 199 -5.78 -11.24 24.39
N GLY A 200 -4.54 -11.76 24.42
CA GLY A 200 -4.23 -13.19 24.25
C GLY A 200 -4.09 -13.63 22.80
N TYR A 201 -3.96 -12.70 21.85
CA TYR A 201 -3.65 -12.99 20.46
C TYR A 201 -2.14 -12.96 20.20
N ASP A 202 -1.74 -13.25 18.96
CA ASP A 202 -0.35 -13.19 18.52
C ASP A 202 -0.06 -11.95 17.64
N THR A 203 1.22 -11.69 17.38
CA THR A 203 1.69 -10.61 16.50
C THR A 203 1.11 -10.72 15.09
N LEU A 204 0.94 -11.94 14.58
CA LEU A 204 0.33 -12.19 13.26
C LEU A 204 -1.14 -11.74 13.21
N THR A 205 -1.91 -11.91 14.28
CA THR A 205 -3.28 -11.41 14.36
C THR A 205 -3.33 -9.88 14.29
N ALA A 206 -2.40 -9.20 14.98
CA ALA A 206 -2.30 -7.74 14.90
C ALA A 206 -1.98 -7.27 13.47
N VAL A 207 -1.04 -7.95 12.79
CA VAL A 207 -0.75 -7.70 11.37
C VAL A 207 -1.96 -7.96 10.50
N ALA A 208 -2.66 -9.08 10.70
CA ALA A 208 -3.85 -9.39 9.92
C ALA A 208 -4.93 -8.32 10.08
N ALA A 209 -5.23 -7.88 11.30
CA ALA A 209 -6.24 -6.86 11.55
C ALA A 209 -5.90 -5.50 10.91
N VAL A 210 -4.63 -5.08 10.99
CA VAL A 210 -4.16 -3.81 10.42
C VAL A 210 -4.03 -3.92 8.91
N TYR A 211 -3.18 -4.85 8.43
CA TYR A 211 -2.80 -4.96 7.03
C TYR A 211 -3.94 -5.42 6.13
N LEU A 212 -4.75 -6.41 6.54
CA LEU A 212 -5.93 -6.79 5.74
C LEU A 212 -6.94 -5.66 5.71
N GLY A 213 -7.09 -4.90 6.81
CA GLY A 213 -7.94 -3.71 6.84
C GLY A 213 -7.57 -2.75 5.72
N THR A 214 -6.31 -2.32 5.66
CA THR A 214 -5.87 -1.36 4.63
C THR A 214 -5.88 -1.96 3.24
N ALA A 215 -5.33 -3.15 3.06
CA ALA A 215 -5.15 -3.74 1.73
C ALA A 215 -6.50 -4.09 1.10
N ILE A 216 -7.43 -4.71 1.85
CA ILE A 216 -8.78 -5.04 1.36
C ILE A 216 -9.64 -3.78 1.22
N GLY A 217 -9.50 -2.83 2.15
CA GLY A 217 -10.18 -1.53 2.06
C GLY A 217 -9.78 -0.76 0.81
N SER A 218 -8.49 -0.70 0.51
CA SER A 218 -7.96 -0.06 -0.70
C SER A 218 -8.24 -0.86 -1.97
N MET A 219 -8.22 -2.20 -1.90
CA MET A 219 -8.61 -3.08 -3.00
C MET A 219 -10.06 -2.80 -3.41
N SER A 220 -10.99 -2.73 -2.45
CA SER A 220 -12.42 -2.50 -2.72
C SER A 220 -12.77 -1.00 -2.69
N SER A 221 -11.83 -0.15 -3.10
CA SER A 221 -11.91 1.31 -3.02
C SER A 221 -13.20 1.88 -3.60
N THR A 222 -13.89 2.71 -2.81
CA THR A 222 -15.12 3.40 -3.17
C THR A 222 -14.84 4.78 -3.74
N ILE A 223 -14.15 5.63 -2.96
CA ILE A 223 -13.94 7.05 -3.28
C ILE A 223 -12.47 7.48 -3.16
N ASN A 224 -11.53 6.54 -2.99
CA ASN A 224 -10.14 6.90 -2.76
C ASN A 224 -9.54 7.65 -3.98
N PRO A 225 -8.96 8.86 -3.75
CA PRO A 225 -8.48 9.75 -4.81
C PRO A 225 -7.29 9.16 -5.60
N PHE A 226 -6.50 8.30 -4.95
CA PHE A 226 -5.28 7.71 -5.50
C PHE A 226 -5.51 6.39 -6.27
N SER A 227 -6.76 5.90 -6.30
CA SER A 227 -7.13 4.66 -7.01
C SER A 227 -8.36 4.86 -7.89
N THR A 228 -9.56 4.70 -7.33
CA THR A 228 -10.82 4.72 -8.08
C THR A 228 -11.07 6.05 -8.77
N VAL A 229 -10.81 7.18 -8.11
CA VAL A 229 -11.08 8.50 -8.69
C VAL A 229 -10.13 8.78 -9.86
N ILE A 230 -8.81 8.61 -9.67
CA ILE A 230 -7.84 8.83 -10.74
C ILE A 230 -8.06 7.87 -11.91
N ALA A 231 -8.40 6.60 -11.64
CA ALA A 231 -8.73 5.63 -12.67
C ALA A 231 -10.00 6.00 -13.43
N SER A 232 -11.06 6.45 -12.74
CA SER A 232 -12.32 6.88 -13.38
C SER A 232 -12.11 8.09 -14.27
N ASN A 233 -11.36 9.09 -13.77
CA ASN A 233 -11.01 10.26 -14.57
C ASN A 233 -10.16 9.88 -15.80
N ALA A 234 -9.18 8.98 -15.63
CA ALA A 234 -8.35 8.48 -16.72
C ALA A 234 -9.14 7.61 -17.73
N ALA A 235 -10.20 6.94 -17.27
CA ALA A 235 -11.13 6.17 -18.09
C ALA A 235 -12.23 7.04 -18.74
N GLY A 236 -12.33 8.32 -18.38
CA GLY A 236 -13.32 9.26 -18.93
C GLY A 236 -14.73 9.13 -18.36
N ILE A 237 -14.89 8.52 -17.18
CA ILE A 237 -16.18 8.30 -16.52
C ILE A 237 -16.20 8.91 -15.11
N ASN A 238 -17.37 8.97 -14.47
CA ASN A 238 -17.46 9.41 -13.09
C ASN A 238 -17.11 8.25 -12.14
N PHE A 239 -16.43 8.56 -11.03
CA PHE A 239 -16.13 7.56 -10.02
C PHE A 239 -17.38 7.00 -9.34
N THR A 240 -18.52 7.69 -9.46
CA THR A 240 -19.82 7.21 -8.94
C THR A 240 -20.42 6.07 -9.75
N ASP A 241 -20.03 5.88 -11.01
CA ASP A 241 -20.74 5.01 -11.99
C ASP A 241 -20.70 3.52 -11.60
N GLY A 242 -19.75 3.10 -10.76
CA GLY A 242 -19.64 1.74 -10.20
C GLY A 242 -19.79 1.66 -8.67
N LEU A 243 -20.23 2.73 -8.03
CA LEU A 243 -20.18 2.85 -6.57
C LEU A 243 -20.99 1.78 -5.81
N PRO A 244 -22.25 1.45 -6.19
CA PRO A 244 -23.02 0.43 -5.45
C PRO A 244 -22.30 -0.92 -5.40
N MET A 245 -21.74 -1.35 -6.53
CA MET A 245 -21.00 -2.60 -6.64
C MET A 245 -19.72 -2.58 -5.79
N ARG A 246 -19.00 -1.46 -5.77
CA ARG A 246 -17.79 -1.28 -4.93
C ARG A 246 -18.13 -1.32 -3.44
N VAL A 247 -19.22 -0.69 -3.02
CA VAL A 247 -19.68 -0.72 -1.62
C VAL A 247 -20.05 -2.15 -1.21
N LEU A 248 -20.80 -2.88 -2.04
CA LEU A 248 -21.15 -4.27 -1.77
C LEU A 248 -19.91 -5.17 -1.69
N MET A 249 -18.98 -5.01 -2.63
CA MET A 249 -17.71 -5.75 -2.64
C MET A 249 -16.88 -5.41 -1.40
N TRP A 250 -16.79 -4.13 -1.02
CA TRP A 250 -16.07 -3.69 0.18
C TRP A 250 -16.66 -4.33 1.45
N CYS A 251 -17.98 -4.27 1.64
CA CYS A 251 -18.65 -4.90 2.77
C CYS A 251 -18.38 -6.42 2.82
N ALA A 252 -18.49 -7.10 1.68
CA ALA A 252 -18.28 -8.54 1.59
C ALA A 252 -16.82 -8.93 1.85
N ALA A 253 -15.87 -8.28 1.20
CA ALA A 253 -14.45 -8.59 1.32
C ALA A 253 -13.89 -8.26 2.71
N VAL A 254 -14.28 -7.13 3.30
CA VAL A 254 -13.91 -6.76 4.67
C VAL A 254 -14.55 -7.71 5.67
N GLY A 255 -15.83 -8.05 5.49
CA GLY A 255 -16.54 -9.02 6.33
C GLY A 255 -15.85 -10.39 6.34
N ILE A 256 -15.52 -10.94 5.16
CA ILE A 256 -14.77 -12.20 5.04
C ILE A 256 -13.42 -12.11 5.75
N SER A 257 -12.67 -11.02 5.54
CA SER A 257 -11.36 -10.82 6.16
C SER A 257 -11.43 -10.73 7.69
N ILE A 258 -12.46 -10.07 8.24
CA ILE A 258 -12.72 -10.00 9.68
C ILE A 258 -13.05 -11.39 10.23
N ILE A 259 -13.99 -12.11 9.61
CA ILE A 259 -14.40 -13.45 10.05
C ILE A 259 -13.21 -14.41 10.01
N TYR A 260 -12.42 -14.37 8.93
CA TYR A 260 -11.21 -15.16 8.76
C TYR A 260 -10.18 -14.89 9.87
N THR A 261 -9.92 -13.61 10.14
CA THR A 261 -8.97 -13.18 11.17
C THR A 261 -9.44 -13.58 12.57
N ILE A 262 -10.72 -13.39 12.89
CA ILE A 262 -11.31 -13.82 14.17
C ILE A 262 -11.18 -15.34 14.34
N HIS A 263 -11.45 -16.11 13.28
CA HIS A 263 -11.36 -17.57 13.35
C HIS A 263 -9.93 -18.03 13.68
N TYR A 264 -8.92 -17.45 13.02
CA TYR A 264 -7.52 -17.71 13.33
C TYR A 264 -7.16 -17.25 14.76
N ALA A 265 -7.48 -16.01 15.09
CA ALA A 265 -7.12 -15.38 16.36
C ALA A 265 -7.71 -16.13 17.56
N GLU A 266 -8.97 -16.55 17.50
CA GLU A 266 -9.62 -17.31 18.57
C GLU A 266 -9.04 -18.71 18.72
N LYS A 267 -8.57 -19.32 17.63
CA LYS A 267 -7.86 -20.60 17.69
C LYS A 267 -6.54 -20.45 18.45
N VAL A 268 -5.79 -19.38 18.19
CA VAL A 268 -4.54 -19.05 18.89
C VAL A 268 -4.80 -18.69 20.36
N ARG A 269 -5.82 -17.87 20.63
CA ARG A 269 -6.15 -17.44 22.00
C ARG A 269 -6.54 -18.61 22.91
N LYS A 270 -7.24 -19.60 22.36
CA LYS A 270 -7.64 -20.82 23.09
C LYS A 270 -6.51 -21.83 23.22
N ASP A 271 -5.64 -21.91 22.21
CA ASP A 271 -4.51 -22.82 22.17
C ASP A 271 -3.31 -22.14 21.48
N PRO A 272 -2.40 -21.53 22.27
CA PRO A 272 -1.24 -20.80 21.75
C PRO A 272 -0.32 -21.64 20.85
N SER A 273 -0.33 -22.98 21.01
CA SER A 273 0.48 -23.89 20.19
C SER A 273 0.05 -23.90 18.71
N LYS A 274 -1.17 -23.45 18.42
CA LYS A 274 -1.71 -23.38 17.05
C LYS A 274 -1.36 -22.08 16.32
N SER A 275 -0.65 -21.16 16.98
CA SER A 275 -0.13 -19.96 16.33
C SER A 275 0.90 -20.33 15.26
N LEU A 276 0.84 -19.65 14.12
CA LEU A 276 1.87 -19.76 13.08
C LEU A 276 3.20 -19.13 13.52
N VAL A 277 3.17 -18.29 14.56
CA VAL A 277 4.32 -17.63 15.19
C VAL A 277 4.58 -18.17 16.62
N ALA A 278 4.11 -19.38 16.94
CA ALA A 278 4.27 -19.98 18.26
C ALA A 278 5.75 -20.13 18.69
N ASP A 279 6.65 -20.30 17.71
CA ASP A 279 8.09 -20.43 17.89
C ASP A 279 8.78 -19.15 18.40
N GLN A 280 8.22 -17.98 18.11
CA GLN A 280 8.75 -16.67 18.51
C GLN A 280 7.86 -15.95 19.55
N ALA A 281 6.81 -16.61 20.05
CA ALA A 281 5.82 -15.97 20.91
C ALA A 281 6.39 -15.38 22.21
N GLN A 282 7.45 -15.99 22.77
CA GLN A 282 8.11 -15.44 23.95
C GLN A 282 8.96 -14.20 23.61
N GLU A 283 9.73 -14.26 22.52
CA GLU A 283 10.53 -13.12 22.05
C GLU A 283 9.63 -11.91 21.71
N ASP A 284 8.47 -12.16 21.10
CA ASP A 284 7.47 -11.13 20.80
C ASP A 284 6.93 -10.49 22.10
N LYS A 285 6.63 -11.29 23.13
CA LYS A 285 6.19 -10.77 24.43
C LYS A 285 7.29 -9.95 25.10
N ASP A 286 8.53 -10.42 25.11
CA ASP A 286 9.63 -9.70 25.75
C ASP A 286 9.90 -8.37 25.03
N ARG A 287 9.82 -8.36 23.69
CA ARG A 287 9.99 -7.14 22.89
C ARG A 287 8.89 -6.11 23.07
N PHE A 288 7.61 -6.53 23.04
CA PHE A 288 6.48 -5.61 23.01
C PHE A 288 5.83 -5.37 24.38
N LEU A 289 6.06 -6.26 25.37
CA LEU A 289 5.52 -6.16 26.72
C LEU A 289 6.61 -6.07 27.81
N GLY A 290 7.87 -6.38 27.52
CA GLY A 290 8.91 -6.53 28.56
C GLY A 290 9.21 -5.25 29.36
N ASN A 291 8.92 -4.08 28.81
CA ASN A 291 9.09 -2.79 29.49
C ASN A 291 7.81 -2.28 30.18
N MET A 292 6.69 -3.00 30.08
CA MET A 292 5.42 -2.60 30.71
C MET A 292 5.36 -3.07 32.16
N ASP A 293 5.16 -2.13 33.08
CA ASP A 293 4.72 -2.46 34.44
C ASP A 293 3.22 -2.75 34.45
N LEU A 294 2.87 -4.04 34.36
CA LEU A 294 1.48 -4.51 34.39
C LEU A 294 0.87 -4.53 35.81
N SER A 295 1.63 -4.15 36.84
CA SER A 295 1.21 -4.25 38.25
C SER A 295 0.59 -2.98 38.82
N THR A 296 0.82 -1.83 38.19
CA THR A 296 0.32 -0.54 38.67
C THR A 296 -0.98 -0.14 37.97
N LYS A 297 -2.13 -0.21 38.66
CA LYS A 297 -3.36 0.46 38.20
C LYS A 297 -3.13 1.98 38.14
N SER A 298 -2.56 2.45 37.04
CA SER A 298 -2.23 3.85 36.84
C SER A 298 -3.43 4.53 36.19
N ASP A 299 -4.13 5.37 36.97
CA ASP A 299 -5.02 6.35 36.38
C ASP A 299 -4.21 7.31 35.52
N PHE A 300 -4.72 7.60 34.33
CA PHE A 300 -4.11 8.54 33.40
C PHE A 300 -3.85 9.89 34.06
N SER A 301 -2.58 10.29 34.12
CA SER A 301 -2.23 11.66 34.49
C SER A 301 -2.73 12.66 33.43
N MET A 302 -2.94 13.91 33.82
CA MET A 302 -3.37 14.96 32.88
C MET A 302 -2.38 15.12 31.72
N ARG A 303 -1.07 14.99 31.99
CA ARG A 303 -0.02 15.04 30.98
C ARG A 303 -0.16 13.91 29.96
N GLN A 304 -0.33 12.68 30.42
CA GLN A 304 -0.53 11.53 29.54
C GLN A 304 -1.79 11.67 28.68
N LYS A 305 -2.91 12.16 29.23
CA LYS A 305 -4.13 12.44 28.44
C LYS A 305 -3.87 13.50 27.37
N LEU A 306 -3.24 14.61 27.74
CA LEU A 306 -2.94 15.69 26.80
C LEU A 306 -1.97 15.22 25.70
N SER A 307 -0.94 14.44 26.04
CA SER A 307 -0.02 13.86 25.06
C SER A 307 -0.74 12.96 24.05
N LEU A 308 -1.66 12.10 24.50
CA LEU A 308 -2.48 11.28 23.60
C LEU A 308 -3.44 12.09 22.76
N ILE A 309 -4.06 13.13 23.33
CA ILE A 309 -4.99 14.01 22.58
C ILE A 309 -4.24 14.76 21.48
N VAL A 310 -3.08 15.36 21.78
CA VAL A 310 -2.27 16.07 20.78
C VAL A 310 -1.82 15.10 19.68
N PHE A 311 -1.38 13.90 20.06
CA PHE A 311 -1.02 12.87 19.09
C PHE A 311 -2.20 12.45 18.20
N ALA A 312 -3.39 12.24 18.78
CA ALA A 312 -4.60 11.90 18.04
C ALA A 312 -5.08 13.03 17.11
N ILE A 313 -4.96 14.29 17.53
CA ILE A 313 -5.25 15.46 16.69
C ILE A 313 -4.34 15.49 15.47
N GLY A 314 -3.07 15.08 15.60
CA GLY A 314 -2.16 14.92 14.47
C GLY A 314 -2.73 14.04 13.35
N PHE A 315 -3.34 12.90 13.69
CA PHE A 315 -4.02 12.04 12.72
C PHE A 315 -5.28 12.68 12.12
N VAL A 316 -6.07 13.42 12.91
CA VAL A 316 -7.27 14.11 12.39
C VAL A 316 -6.86 15.18 11.38
N VAL A 317 -5.86 15.99 11.70
CA VAL A 317 -5.31 17.03 10.82
C VAL A 317 -4.72 16.41 9.56
N MET A 318 -3.97 15.31 9.69
CA MET A 318 -3.46 14.54 8.56
C MET A 318 -4.59 14.08 7.63
N ILE A 319 -5.63 13.43 8.16
CA ILE A 319 -6.77 12.93 7.37
C ILE A 319 -7.44 14.08 6.61
N TYR A 320 -7.69 15.21 7.30
CA TYR A 320 -8.27 16.39 6.68
C TYR A 320 -7.37 16.96 5.57
N GLY A 321 -6.06 17.07 5.83
CA GLY A 321 -5.09 17.59 4.87
C GLY A 321 -4.98 16.74 3.60
N VAL A 322 -4.93 15.42 3.75
CA VAL A 322 -4.89 14.49 2.61
C VAL A 322 -6.18 14.57 1.79
N GLN A 323 -7.34 14.62 2.45
CA GLN A 323 -8.64 14.61 1.75
C GLN A 323 -9.02 15.95 1.11
N GLN A 324 -8.72 17.07 1.77
CA GLN A 324 -9.26 18.38 1.38
C GLN A 324 -8.20 19.34 0.82
N LEU A 325 -6.93 19.19 1.25
CA LEU A 325 -5.86 20.11 0.90
C LEU A 325 -4.85 19.51 -0.09
N GLY A 326 -5.04 18.24 -0.48
CA GLY A 326 -4.14 17.54 -1.40
C GLY A 326 -2.74 17.31 -0.84
N TRP A 327 -2.61 17.27 0.49
CA TRP A 327 -1.32 17.05 1.16
C TRP A 327 -0.72 15.70 0.80
N TYR A 328 0.60 15.68 0.69
CA TYR A 328 1.39 14.48 0.47
C TYR A 328 2.32 14.25 1.68
N PHE A 329 3.29 13.34 1.55
CA PHE A 329 4.11 12.91 2.67
C PHE A 329 4.86 14.04 3.39
N THR A 330 5.32 15.06 2.66
CA THR A 330 6.06 16.19 3.25
C THR A 330 5.19 16.98 4.21
N GLU A 331 3.97 17.37 3.80
CA GLU A 331 3.05 18.11 4.66
C GLU A 331 2.62 17.27 5.87
N ILE A 332 2.39 15.97 5.67
CA ILE A 332 2.07 15.05 6.78
C ILE A 332 3.23 14.97 7.78
N ALA A 333 4.47 14.88 7.30
CA ALA A 333 5.66 14.89 8.14
C ALA A 333 5.76 16.19 8.96
N VAL A 334 5.43 17.34 8.36
CA VAL A 334 5.36 18.64 9.06
C VAL A 334 4.31 18.63 10.17
N VAL A 335 3.14 18.02 9.96
CA VAL A 335 2.12 17.88 11.02
C VAL A 335 2.67 17.14 12.23
N PHE A 336 3.32 15.99 12.03
CA PHE A 336 3.87 15.21 13.13
C PHE A 336 5.12 15.85 13.75
N LEU A 337 5.88 16.62 12.99
CA LEU A 337 6.94 17.46 13.54
C LEU A 337 6.35 18.58 14.43
N ALA A 338 5.25 19.21 14.02
CA ALA A 338 4.54 20.18 14.86
C ALA A 338 3.98 19.54 16.14
N VAL A 339 3.44 18.31 16.05
CA VAL A 339 3.06 17.51 17.22
C VAL A 339 4.26 17.30 18.15
N THR A 340 5.44 16.99 17.60
CA THR A 340 6.68 16.87 18.38
C THR A 340 6.94 18.14 19.18
N TYR A 341 6.91 19.31 18.54
CA TYR A 341 7.16 20.59 19.21
C TYR A 341 6.11 20.92 20.28
N ILE A 342 4.84 20.58 20.07
CA ILE A 342 3.80 20.76 21.08
C ILE A 342 4.05 19.82 22.28
N LEU A 343 4.49 18.59 22.03
CA LEU A 343 4.77 17.61 23.08
C LEU A 343 5.93 18.03 23.99
N ILE A 344 6.86 18.89 23.55
CA ILE A 344 7.94 19.43 24.41
C ILE A 344 7.36 20.06 25.68
N PHE A 345 6.25 20.80 25.56
CA PHE A 345 5.64 21.52 26.68
C PHE A 345 4.71 20.65 27.53
N ILE A 346 4.25 19.51 27.01
CA ILE A 346 3.18 18.69 27.63
C ILE A 346 3.72 17.39 28.23
N ALA A 347 4.70 16.76 27.57
CA ALA A 347 5.20 15.43 27.92
C ALA A 347 5.84 15.38 29.31
N GLY A 348 6.35 16.51 29.81
CA GLY A 348 6.98 16.61 31.14
C GLY A 348 8.27 15.79 31.26
N LEU A 349 8.94 15.53 30.13
CA LEU A 349 10.24 14.88 30.06
C LEU A 349 11.35 15.94 30.12
N SER A 350 12.53 15.57 30.63
CA SER A 350 13.72 16.42 30.48
C SER A 350 14.14 16.48 29.00
N GLU A 351 14.84 17.54 28.61
CA GLU A 351 15.29 17.74 27.22
C GLU A 351 16.06 16.52 26.68
N SER A 352 17.07 16.04 27.41
CA SER A 352 17.83 14.85 27.01
C SER A 352 16.92 13.63 26.84
N LYS A 353 16.05 13.35 27.82
CA LYS A 353 15.13 12.20 27.72
C LYS A 353 14.16 12.36 26.55
N PHE A 354 13.70 13.57 26.26
CA PHE A 354 12.81 13.87 25.13
C PHE A 354 13.50 13.58 23.79
N VAL A 355 14.70 14.13 23.59
CA VAL A 355 15.50 13.92 22.38
C VAL A 355 15.88 12.46 22.21
N ASP A 356 16.36 11.81 23.28
CA ASP A 356 16.71 10.39 23.27
C ASP A 356 15.50 9.51 22.91
N SER A 357 14.32 9.84 23.44
CA SER A 357 13.08 9.11 23.12
C SER A 357 12.68 9.28 21.66
N PHE A 358 12.82 10.50 21.11
CA PHE A 358 12.58 10.76 19.69
C PHE A 358 13.56 9.99 18.80
N VAL A 359 14.85 10.06 19.08
CA VAL A 359 15.89 9.38 18.29
C VAL A 359 15.74 7.86 18.36
N ASN A 360 15.46 7.30 19.55
CA ASN A 360 15.24 5.86 19.70
C ASN A 360 13.99 5.41 18.94
N GLY A 361 12.89 6.17 19.02
CA GLY A 361 11.67 5.87 18.26
C GLY A 361 11.90 5.90 16.74
N ALA A 362 12.66 6.86 16.24
CA ALA A 362 13.04 6.92 14.82
C ALA A 362 13.98 5.76 14.43
N ARG A 363 14.94 5.42 15.28
CA ARG A 363 15.88 4.29 15.08
C ARG A 363 15.15 2.97 14.91
N ASP A 364 14.11 2.72 15.68
CA ASP A 364 13.33 1.49 15.61
C ASP A 364 12.60 1.32 14.27
N LEU A 365 12.39 2.42 13.52
CA LEU A 365 11.77 2.42 12.18
C LEU A 365 12.78 2.52 11.04
N LEU A 366 14.08 2.65 11.31
CA LEU A 366 15.10 2.84 10.27
C LEU A 366 15.15 1.67 9.27
N GLY A 367 15.12 0.43 9.77
CA GLY A 367 15.13 -0.76 8.89
C GLY A 367 13.89 -0.83 7.99
N VAL A 368 12.74 -0.37 8.49
CA VAL A 368 11.46 -0.34 7.79
C VAL A 368 11.50 0.72 6.69
N ALA A 369 12.01 1.91 7.01
CA ALA A 369 12.23 2.99 6.05
C ALA A 369 13.18 2.59 4.90
N LEU A 370 14.29 1.91 5.21
CA LEU A 370 15.22 1.40 4.17
C LEU A 370 14.57 0.31 3.30
N THR A 371 13.72 -0.53 3.88
CA THR A 371 12.96 -1.55 3.14
C THR A 371 12.01 -0.92 2.11
N VAL A 372 11.38 0.21 2.44
CA VAL A 372 10.55 0.99 1.50
C VAL A 372 11.38 1.47 0.30
N GLY A 373 12.55 2.07 0.55
CA GLY A 373 13.43 2.53 -0.53
C GLY A 373 13.89 1.40 -1.45
N LEU A 374 14.18 0.22 -0.90
CA LEU A 374 14.54 -0.94 -1.69
C LEU A 374 13.36 -1.51 -2.49
N ALA A 375 12.16 -1.53 -1.93
CA ALA A 375 10.97 -1.95 -2.67
C ALA A 375 10.76 -1.07 -3.92
N ARG A 376 11.03 0.25 -3.81
CA ARG A 376 10.96 1.19 -4.94
C ARG A 376 11.92 0.86 -6.09
N SER A 377 13.07 0.25 -5.80
CA SER A 377 14.08 -0.11 -6.82
C SER A 377 13.55 -1.06 -7.90
N VAL A 378 12.64 -1.96 -7.56
CA VAL A 378 12.04 -2.91 -8.51
C VAL A 378 11.25 -2.17 -9.58
N GLY A 379 10.43 -1.19 -9.16
CA GLY A 379 9.69 -0.33 -10.08
C GLY A 379 10.62 0.49 -10.98
N ILE A 380 11.70 1.04 -10.43
CA ILE A 380 12.71 1.79 -11.19
C ILE A 380 13.37 0.92 -12.27
N VAL A 381 13.71 -0.34 -11.97
CA VAL A 381 14.27 -1.27 -12.96
C VAL A 381 13.29 -1.50 -14.09
N MET A 382 12.02 -1.68 -13.79
CA MET A 382 10.99 -1.91 -14.81
C MET A 382 10.73 -0.70 -15.68
N GLU A 383 10.61 0.48 -15.08
CA GLU A 383 10.43 1.75 -15.76
C GLU A 383 11.60 2.03 -16.71
N LYS A 384 12.84 1.91 -16.21
CA LYS A 384 14.05 2.10 -17.02
C LYS A 384 14.22 1.03 -18.10
N SER A 385 13.53 -0.09 -18.03
CA SER A 385 13.63 -1.18 -19.01
C SER A 385 12.51 -1.18 -20.04
N PHE A 386 11.50 -0.30 -19.88
CA PHE A 386 10.38 -0.14 -20.81
C PHE A 386 9.64 -1.47 -21.05
N VAL A 387 9.49 -2.27 -20.00
CA VAL A 387 8.87 -3.60 -20.07
C VAL A 387 7.37 -3.53 -19.81
N SER A 388 6.94 -2.61 -18.93
CA SER A 388 5.54 -2.42 -18.52
C SER A 388 4.59 -2.23 -19.71
N ASP A 389 4.96 -1.36 -20.64
CA ASP A 389 4.16 -1.04 -21.84
C ASP A 389 4.04 -2.23 -22.79
N THR A 390 5.11 -3.02 -22.94
CA THR A 390 5.09 -4.25 -23.74
C THR A 390 4.14 -5.29 -23.17
N ILE A 391 4.17 -5.49 -21.84
CA ILE A 391 3.25 -6.41 -21.17
C ILE A 391 1.80 -5.94 -21.37
N MET A 392 1.56 -4.64 -21.20
CA MET A 392 0.24 -4.05 -21.38
C MET A 392 -0.28 -4.19 -22.82
N ASN A 393 0.54 -3.90 -23.83
CA ASN A 393 0.18 -4.10 -25.24
C ASN A 393 -0.15 -5.57 -25.53
N TYR A 394 0.71 -6.49 -25.08
CA TYR A 394 0.50 -7.93 -25.27
C TYR A 394 -0.85 -8.39 -24.72
N PHE A 395 -1.20 -7.97 -23.50
CA PHE A 395 -2.48 -8.35 -22.92
C PHE A 395 -3.67 -7.68 -23.59
N SER A 396 -3.57 -6.39 -23.96
CA SER A 396 -4.61 -5.67 -24.71
C SER A 396 -4.99 -6.41 -26.00
N ASP A 397 -3.99 -6.85 -26.77
CA ASP A 397 -4.22 -7.59 -28.02
C ASP A 397 -4.85 -8.97 -27.78
N LYS A 398 -4.51 -9.64 -26.67
CA LYS A 398 -5.01 -10.98 -26.34
C LYS A 398 -6.43 -10.99 -25.79
N ILE A 399 -6.84 -9.95 -25.07
CA ILE A 399 -8.19 -9.86 -24.48
C ILE A 399 -9.20 -9.26 -25.46
N SER A 400 -8.73 -8.55 -26.49
CA SER A 400 -9.55 -8.06 -27.59
C SER A 400 -10.27 -9.23 -28.30
N GLY A 401 -11.61 -9.21 -28.30
CA GLY A 401 -12.44 -10.24 -28.96
C GLY A 401 -12.91 -11.40 -28.06
N MET A 402 -12.56 -11.41 -26.77
CA MET A 402 -13.18 -12.32 -25.80
C MET A 402 -14.65 -11.94 -25.56
N ASN A 403 -15.48 -12.90 -25.09
CA ASN A 403 -16.81 -12.54 -24.59
C ASN A 403 -16.71 -11.69 -23.32
N SER A 404 -17.76 -10.93 -23.00
CA SER A 404 -17.78 -9.93 -21.94
C SER A 404 -17.39 -10.46 -20.55
N VAL A 405 -17.87 -11.64 -20.16
CA VAL A 405 -17.58 -12.25 -18.85
C VAL A 405 -16.15 -12.77 -18.77
N LEU A 406 -15.68 -13.46 -19.81
CA LEU A 406 -14.31 -13.96 -19.88
C LEU A 406 -13.32 -12.79 -19.93
N PHE A 407 -13.64 -11.77 -20.73
CA PHE A 407 -12.85 -10.55 -20.87
C PHE A 407 -12.58 -9.91 -19.51
N ILE A 408 -13.62 -9.66 -18.70
CA ILE A 408 -13.44 -8.97 -17.42
C ILE A 408 -12.68 -9.83 -16.39
N CYS A 409 -12.94 -11.14 -16.38
CA CYS A 409 -12.24 -12.08 -15.49
C CYS A 409 -10.75 -12.19 -15.86
N VAL A 410 -10.42 -12.30 -17.14
CA VAL A 410 -9.04 -12.33 -17.61
C VAL A 410 -8.35 -11.00 -17.34
N LEU A 411 -9.03 -9.87 -17.57
CA LEU A 411 -8.50 -8.55 -17.28
C LEU A 411 -8.14 -8.36 -15.80
N PHE A 412 -8.93 -8.90 -14.89
CA PHE A 412 -8.58 -8.96 -13.46
C PHE A 412 -7.24 -9.69 -13.22
N PHE A 413 -7.03 -10.85 -13.84
CA PHE A 413 -5.73 -11.55 -13.74
C PHE A 413 -4.58 -10.80 -14.41
N VAL A 414 -4.85 -10.07 -15.50
CA VAL A 414 -3.87 -9.17 -16.12
C VAL A 414 -3.44 -8.10 -15.12
N TYR A 415 -4.37 -7.52 -14.36
CA TYR A 415 -4.05 -6.54 -13.33
C TYR A 415 -3.34 -7.13 -12.11
N ILE A 416 -3.51 -8.41 -11.79
CA ILE A 416 -2.64 -9.11 -10.82
C ILE A 416 -1.19 -9.13 -11.34
N VAL A 417 -0.99 -9.52 -12.60
CA VAL A 417 0.36 -9.60 -13.20
C VAL A 417 0.99 -8.21 -13.29
N LEU A 418 0.27 -7.22 -13.81
CA LEU A 418 0.75 -5.85 -13.89
C LEU A 418 0.98 -5.26 -12.49
N GLY A 419 0.09 -5.53 -11.54
CA GLY A 419 0.19 -5.05 -10.17
C GLY A 419 1.43 -5.59 -9.47
N PHE A 420 1.77 -6.88 -9.63
CA PHE A 420 3.00 -7.48 -9.06
C PHE A 420 4.25 -6.65 -9.36
N PHE A 421 4.30 -6.10 -10.58
CA PHE A 421 5.37 -5.30 -11.13
C PHE A 421 5.23 -3.80 -10.84
N ILE A 422 4.01 -3.28 -10.93
CA ILE A 422 3.64 -1.87 -10.78
C ILE A 422 2.71 -1.76 -9.58
N GLN A 423 3.29 -1.71 -8.38
CA GLN A 423 2.52 -1.63 -7.13
C GLN A 423 1.87 -0.26 -6.90
N SER A 424 2.26 0.78 -7.64
CA SER A 424 1.66 2.11 -7.53
C SER A 424 0.26 2.10 -8.16
N SER A 425 -0.78 2.30 -7.33
CA SER A 425 -2.16 2.38 -7.81
C SER A 425 -2.34 3.53 -8.79
N SER A 426 -2.02 4.76 -8.37
CA SER A 426 -2.16 5.93 -9.23
C SER A 426 -1.33 5.84 -10.52
N GLY A 427 -0.12 5.28 -10.45
CA GLY A 427 0.73 5.05 -11.63
C GLY A 427 0.12 4.05 -12.62
N LEU A 428 -0.34 2.90 -12.13
CA LEU A 428 -0.96 1.86 -12.96
C LEU A 428 -2.29 2.34 -13.57
N ALA A 429 -3.08 3.12 -12.83
CA ALA A 429 -4.31 3.71 -13.33
C ALA A 429 -4.07 4.64 -14.53
N VAL A 430 -3.18 5.64 -14.40
CA VAL A 430 -2.93 6.62 -15.48
C VAL A 430 -2.27 5.97 -16.70
N LEU A 431 -1.46 4.94 -16.48
CA LEU A 431 -0.84 4.18 -17.56
C LEU A 431 -1.84 3.31 -18.33
N SER A 432 -2.70 2.59 -17.61
CA SER A 432 -3.53 1.53 -18.21
C SER A 432 -4.93 1.98 -18.65
N MET A 433 -5.58 2.92 -17.95
CA MET A 433 -6.97 3.29 -18.23
C MET A 433 -7.19 3.85 -19.65
N PRO A 434 -6.31 4.70 -20.20
CA PRO A 434 -6.48 5.18 -21.58
C PRO A 434 -6.52 4.04 -22.61
N ILE A 435 -5.87 2.91 -22.32
CA ILE A 435 -5.76 1.76 -23.22
C ILE A 435 -6.86 0.73 -22.94
N MET A 436 -7.05 0.36 -21.67
CA MET A 436 -7.95 -0.72 -21.26
C MET A 436 -9.41 -0.28 -21.15
N ALA A 437 -9.69 0.97 -20.77
CA ALA A 437 -11.07 1.43 -20.62
C ALA A 437 -11.83 1.46 -21.96
N PRO A 438 -11.24 1.91 -23.09
CA PRO A 438 -11.92 1.83 -24.39
C PRO A 438 -12.24 0.41 -24.86
N LEU A 439 -11.55 -0.62 -24.36
CA LEU A 439 -11.90 -2.01 -24.70
C LEU A 439 -13.27 -2.40 -24.14
N ALA A 440 -13.72 -1.78 -23.04
CA ALA A 440 -15.08 -1.99 -22.53
C ALA A 440 -16.15 -1.69 -23.59
N ASP A 441 -15.97 -0.59 -24.35
CA ASP A 441 -16.87 -0.20 -25.43
C ASP A 441 -16.91 -1.26 -26.56
N VAL A 442 -15.78 -1.93 -26.81
CA VAL A 442 -15.64 -2.95 -27.87
C VAL A 442 -16.33 -4.25 -27.46
N VAL A 443 -16.23 -4.64 -26.19
CA VAL A 443 -16.82 -5.88 -25.66
C VAL A 443 -18.22 -5.66 -25.06
N GLY A 444 -18.75 -4.44 -25.16
CA GLY A 444 -20.11 -4.09 -24.77
C GLY A 444 -20.37 -4.10 -23.26
N ILE A 445 -19.40 -3.68 -22.44
CA ILE A 445 -19.56 -3.59 -20.98
C ILE A 445 -19.29 -2.17 -20.45
N ASP A 446 -19.73 -1.90 -19.23
CA ASP A 446 -19.44 -0.61 -18.57
C ASP A 446 -17.94 -0.46 -18.23
N ARG A 447 -17.38 0.72 -18.51
CA ARG A 447 -15.99 1.07 -18.16
C ARG A 447 -15.73 1.01 -16.66
N ALA A 448 -16.74 1.19 -15.81
CA ALA A 448 -16.64 1.05 -14.37
C ALA A 448 -16.21 -0.37 -13.95
N LEU A 449 -16.54 -1.39 -14.72
CA LEU A 449 -16.07 -2.76 -14.49
C LEU A 449 -14.58 -2.89 -14.73
N ILE A 450 -14.01 -2.20 -15.75
CA ILE A 450 -12.56 -2.16 -15.98
C ILE A 450 -11.83 -1.63 -14.74
N ILE A 451 -12.37 -0.56 -14.15
CA ILE A 451 -11.82 0.04 -12.93
C ILE A 451 -11.94 -0.91 -11.74
N ASN A 452 -13.04 -1.67 -11.63
CA ASN A 452 -13.20 -2.69 -10.61
C ASN A 452 -12.18 -3.82 -10.78
N ALA A 453 -12.02 -4.36 -11.99
CA ALA A 453 -11.02 -5.39 -12.29
C ALA A 453 -9.58 -4.91 -11.99
N TYR A 454 -9.28 -3.65 -12.30
CA TYR A 454 -8.03 -2.97 -11.96
C TYR A 454 -7.80 -2.91 -10.45
N ASN A 455 -8.71 -2.28 -9.70
CA ASN A 455 -8.57 -2.10 -8.26
C ASN A 455 -8.50 -3.45 -7.53
N TRP A 456 -9.34 -4.40 -7.93
CA TRP A 456 -9.43 -5.71 -7.30
C TRP A 456 -8.21 -6.58 -7.63
N GLY A 457 -7.73 -6.54 -8.87
CA GLY A 457 -6.52 -7.27 -9.29
C GLY A 457 -5.27 -6.72 -8.59
N GLN A 458 -5.07 -5.41 -8.65
CA GLN A 458 -3.92 -4.75 -8.05
C GLN A 458 -3.94 -4.84 -6.52
N GLY A 459 -5.08 -4.60 -5.88
CA GLY A 459 -5.20 -4.69 -4.43
C GLY A 459 -5.01 -6.12 -3.90
N LEU A 460 -5.52 -7.13 -4.62
CA LEU A 460 -5.32 -8.53 -4.25
C LEU A 460 -3.85 -8.94 -4.30
N ILE A 461 -3.13 -8.61 -5.39
CA ILE A 461 -1.71 -8.95 -5.47
C ILE A 461 -0.88 -8.19 -4.45
N GLY A 462 -1.31 -6.99 -4.05
CA GLY A 462 -0.69 -6.21 -2.98
C GLY A 462 -0.57 -6.97 -1.65
N LEU A 463 -1.47 -7.93 -1.38
CA LEU A 463 -1.42 -8.76 -0.17
C LEU A 463 -0.18 -9.67 -0.09
N ILE A 464 0.46 -9.95 -1.22
CA ILE A 464 1.60 -10.88 -1.30
C ILE A 464 2.78 -10.34 -2.11
N ALA A 465 2.62 -9.25 -2.84
CA ALA A 465 3.69 -8.68 -3.65
C ALA A 465 4.83 -8.21 -2.73
N PRO A 466 6.07 -8.73 -2.89
CA PRO A 466 7.20 -8.29 -2.08
C PRO A 466 7.58 -6.81 -2.24
N THR A 467 7.18 -6.22 -3.36
CA THR A 467 7.33 -4.81 -3.68
C THR A 467 6.27 -3.92 -3.03
N GLY A 468 5.23 -4.52 -2.44
CA GLY A 468 4.19 -3.81 -1.70
C GLY A 468 4.52 -3.63 -0.21
N LEU A 469 3.58 -3.04 0.53
CA LEU A 469 3.76 -2.70 1.95
C LEU A 469 3.72 -3.92 2.89
N ILE A 470 3.45 -5.12 2.40
CA ILE A 470 3.36 -6.33 3.25
C ILE A 470 4.69 -6.62 3.94
N LEU A 471 5.81 -6.60 3.21
CA LEU A 471 7.12 -6.89 3.80
C LEU A 471 7.54 -5.85 4.84
N VAL A 472 7.17 -4.59 4.60
CA VAL A 472 7.39 -3.48 5.52
C VAL A 472 6.58 -3.70 6.81
N SER A 473 5.30 -4.05 6.67
CA SER A 473 4.40 -4.39 7.78
C SER A 473 4.87 -5.60 8.59
N LEU A 474 5.37 -6.64 7.94
CA LEU A 474 5.87 -7.84 8.60
C LEU A 474 7.20 -7.59 9.32
N SER A 475 8.07 -6.74 8.76
CA SER A 475 9.35 -6.37 9.36
C SER A 475 9.17 -5.60 10.66
N MET A 476 8.16 -4.73 10.74
CA MET A 476 7.79 -4.01 11.97
C MET A 476 7.59 -4.96 13.16
N VAL A 477 6.99 -6.11 12.90
CA VAL A 477 6.55 -7.05 13.94
C VAL A 477 7.42 -8.30 14.04
N ASN A 478 8.51 -8.36 13.27
CA ASN A 478 9.40 -9.52 13.16
C ASN A 478 8.66 -10.82 12.78
N VAL A 479 7.68 -10.75 11.88
CA VAL A 479 6.98 -11.94 11.36
C VAL A 479 7.55 -12.31 10.00
N GLY A 480 7.86 -13.59 9.80
CA GLY A 480 8.35 -14.11 8.53
C GLY A 480 7.30 -14.04 7.41
N PHE A 481 7.73 -13.76 6.19
CA PHE A 481 6.85 -13.73 5.01
C PHE A 481 6.25 -15.10 4.68
N ASP A 482 6.95 -16.19 4.97
CA ASP A 482 6.43 -17.57 4.89
C ASP A 482 5.20 -17.79 5.77
N LYS A 483 5.24 -17.28 7.01
CA LYS A 483 4.12 -17.36 7.96
C LYS A 483 2.93 -16.55 7.45
N TRP A 484 3.18 -15.37 6.89
CA TRP A 484 2.16 -14.55 6.25
C TRP A 484 1.52 -15.25 5.05
N ILE A 485 2.32 -15.80 4.13
CA ILE A 485 1.81 -16.53 2.97
C ILE A 485 0.92 -17.69 3.44
N LYS A 486 1.41 -18.51 4.37
CA LYS A 486 0.65 -19.64 4.92
C LYS A 486 -0.67 -19.21 5.57
N PHE A 487 -0.70 -18.03 6.19
CA PHE A 487 -1.91 -17.43 6.72
C PHE A 487 -2.84 -16.92 5.62
N VAL A 488 -2.36 -16.11 4.68
CA VAL A 488 -3.21 -15.36 3.75
C VAL A 488 -3.69 -16.20 2.57
N THR A 489 -3.01 -17.28 2.18
CA THR A 489 -3.36 -18.06 0.97
C THR A 489 -4.82 -18.51 0.93
N LYS A 490 -5.37 -18.99 2.05
CA LYS A 490 -6.79 -19.39 2.10
C LYS A 490 -7.74 -18.21 1.89
N LEU A 491 -7.39 -17.06 2.48
CA LEU A 491 -8.14 -15.82 2.28
C LEU A 491 -8.06 -15.34 0.84
N LEU A 492 -6.88 -15.39 0.20
CA LEU A 492 -6.72 -15.02 -1.20
C LEU A 492 -7.66 -15.81 -2.10
N VAL A 493 -7.74 -17.14 -1.93
CA VAL A 493 -8.65 -17.97 -2.73
C VAL A 493 -10.11 -17.55 -2.53
N MET A 494 -10.54 -17.31 -1.28
CA MET A 494 -11.90 -16.84 -1.00
C MET A 494 -12.19 -15.48 -1.66
N ILE A 495 -11.24 -14.54 -1.61
CA ILE A 495 -11.39 -13.22 -2.23
C ILE A 495 -11.35 -13.30 -3.76
N VAL A 496 -10.51 -14.15 -4.36
CA VAL A 496 -10.51 -14.38 -5.82
C VAL A 496 -11.88 -14.89 -6.27
N VAL A 497 -12.43 -15.89 -5.58
CA VAL A 497 -13.76 -16.43 -5.91
C VAL A 497 -14.82 -15.33 -5.79
N LEU A 498 -14.78 -14.53 -4.71
CA LEU A 498 -15.68 -13.39 -4.53
C LEU A 498 -15.56 -12.39 -5.69
N ILE A 499 -14.34 -12.02 -6.08
CA ILE A 499 -14.06 -11.09 -7.19
C ILE A 499 -14.65 -11.62 -8.49
N LEU A 500 -14.40 -12.88 -8.83
CA LEU A 500 -14.88 -13.47 -10.08
C LEU A 500 -16.41 -13.51 -10.13
N VAL A 501 -17.07 -13.82 -9.00
CA VAL A 501 -18.53 -13.76 -8.89
C VAL A 501 -19.03 -12.34 -9.10
N PHE A 502 -18.46 -11.36 -8.40
CA PHE A 502 -18.87 -9.96 -8.53
C PHE A 502 -18.67 -9.46 -9.96
N LEU A 503 -17.49 -9.63 -10.56
CA LEU A 503 -17.23 -9.20 -11.94
C LEU A 503 -18.19 -9.85 -12.93
N SER A 504 -18.46 -11.16 -12.79
CA SER A 504 -19.39 -11.87 -13.67
C SER A 504 -20.82 -11.34 -13.54
N VAL A 505 -21.29 -11.14 -12.31
CA VAL A 505 -22.62 -10.55 -12.04
C VAL A 505 -22.70 -9.12 -12.59
N GLY A 506 -21.64 -8.32 -12.43
CA GLY A 506 -21.61 -6.96 -12.94
C GLY A 506 -21.67 -6.84 -14.46
N VAL A 507 -21.27 -7.88 -15.20
CA VAL A 507 -21.44 -7.94 -16.67
C VAL A 507 -22.86 -8.33 -17.08
N LEU A 508 -23.57 -9.08 -16.22
CA LEU A 508 -24.92 -9.60 -16.49
C LEU A 508 -26.04 -8.64 -16.09
N LEU A 509 -25.74 -7.66 -15.23
CA LEU A 509 -26.59 -6.54 -14.86
C LEU A 509 -26.36 -5.37 -15.82
#